data_AF-A0A183E621-F1
#
_entry.id   AF-A0A183E621-F1
#
_cell.length_a   1.000
_cell.length_b   1.000
_cell.length_c   1.000
_cell.angle_alpha   90.00
_cell.angle_beta   90.00
_cell.angle_gamma   90.00
#
_symmetry.space_group_name_H-M   'P 1'
#
loop_
_entity.id
_entity.type
_entity.pdbx_description
1 polymer ?
#
loop_
_entity_poly.entity_id
_entity_poly.type
_entity_poly.pdbx_seq_one_letter_code
_entity_poly.pdbx_strand_id
1 'polypeptide(L)'
;MKRIDFRLSERCGALIAILLFELFFILTYPWQFLGGTIRIKDVTTNATGCDAVVYEWCATSHAVSPIVYIASMVAVLGVAITLITITIDTLYSKILGNIEQVTKYSFFAQTHLFNT
;
A
#
# COMPACT_ATOMS: atom_id res chain seq x y z
N MET A 1 -13.23 21.07 28.97
CA MET A 1 -12.08 20.72 28.12
C MET A 1 -12.06 19.20 27.89
N LYS A 2 -12.98 18.65 27.08
CA LYS A 2 -13.11 17.19 26.84
C LYS A 2 -13.33 16.85 25.36
N ARG A 3 -13.36 17.86 24.49
CA ARG A 3 -13.69 17.76 23.05
C ARG A 3 -12.45 17.49 22.17
N ILE A 4 -11.24 17.67 22.71
CA ILE A 4 -9.97 17.55 21.97
C ILE A 4 -9.46 16.09 21.95
N ASP A 5 -9.66 15.36 23.05
CA ASP A 5 -9.20 13.97 23.23
C ASP A 5 -9.83 12.98 22.22
N PHE A 6 -11.14 13.11 21.97
CA PHE A 6 -11.84 12.25 21.01
C PHE A 6 -11.38 12.44 19.55
N ARG A 7 -10.97 13.67 19.17
CA ARG A 7 -10.46 13.96 17.82
C ARG A 7 -9.03 13.46 17.61
N LEU A 8 -8.32 13.18 18.70
CA LEU A 8 -6.96 12.63 18.66
C LEU A 8 -6.97 11.16 18.18
N SER A 9 -7.97 10.37 18.59
CA SER A 9 -8.10 8.96 18.20
C SER A 9 -8.21 8.74 16.68
N GLU A 10 -8.98 9.58 15.98
CA GLU A 10 -9.18 9.45 14.52
C GLU A 10 -7.93 9.87 13.74
N ARG A 11 -7.23 10.91 14.22
CA ARG A 11 -5.94 11.32 13.66
C ARG A 11 -4.87 10.25 13.91
N CYS A 12 -4.88 9.61 15.08
CA CYS A 12 -4.01 8.46 15.35
C CYS A 12 -4.30 7.30 14.39
N GLY A 13 -5.57 6.98 14.12
CA GLY A 13 -5.93 5.95 13.13
C GLY A 13 -5.40 6.24 11.72
N ALA A 14 -5.53 7.50 11.27
CA ALA A 14 -4.97 7.93 9.99
C ALA A 14 -3.44 7.86 9.95
N LEU A 15 -2.77 8.30 11.03
CA LEU A 15 -1.32 8.20 11.16
C LEU A 15 -0.82 6.75 11.16
N ILE A 16 -1.52 5.85 11.87
CA ILE A 16 -1.21 4.41 11.87
C ILE A 16 -1.34 3.84 10.46
N ALA A 17 -2.37 4.23 9.70
CA ALA A 17 -2.55 3.74 8.35
C ALA A 17 -1.46 4.23 7.37
N ILE A 18 -1.03 5.49 7.51
CA ILE A 18 0.10 6.04 6.74
C ILE A 18 1.41 5.34 7.11
N LEU A 19 1.67 5.11 8.40
CA LEU A 19 2.85 4.38 8.86
C LEU A 19 2.86 2.94 8.36
N LEU A 20 1.71 2.26 8.32
CA LEU A 20 1.58 0.93 7.71
C LEU A 20 1.93 0.97 6.22
N PHE A 21 1.46 1.98 5.48
CA PHE A 21 1.84 2.16 4.07
C PHE A 21 3.35 2.38 3.89
N GLU A 22 3.97 3.23 4.70
CA GLU A 22 5.43 3.43 4.68
C GLU A 22 6.17 2.12 4.98
N LEU A 23 5.71 1.36 5.97
CA LEU A 23 6.28 0.08 6.32
C LEU A 23 6.20 -0.92 5.15
N PHE A 24 5.12 -0.91 4.37
CA PHE A 24 5.00 -1.72 3.15
C PHE A 24 6.04 -1.35 2.10
N PHE A 25 6.31 -0.07 1.88
CA PHE A 25 7.36 0.38 0.95
C PHE A 25 8.75 -0.06 1.42
N ILE A 26 9.02 0.06 2.72
CA ILE A 26 10.28 -0.38 3.33
C ILE A 26 10.44 -1.91 3.17
N LEU A 27 9.39 -2.69 3.42
CA LEU A 27 9.44 -4.16 3.28
C LEU A 27 9.59 -4.64 1.83
N THR A 28 9.03 -3.89 0.88
CA THR A 28 9.11 -4.20 -0.56
C THR A 28 10.49 -3.83 -1.14
N TYR A 29 11.26 -3.02 -0.44
CA TYR A 29 12.61 -2.69 -0.86
C TYR A 29 13.49 -3.95 -0.86
N PRO A 30 14.25 -4.23 -1.94
CA PRO A 30 15.15 -5.38 -2.00
C PRO A 30 16.33 -5.18 -1.06
N TRP A 31 16.15 -5.55 0.21
CA TRP A 31 17.21 -5.52 1.20
C TRP A 31 18.27 -6.57 0.88
N GLN A 32 19.54 -6.15 0.96
CA GLN A 32 20.71 -7.01 0.80
C GLN A 32 20.71 -8.27 1.70
N PHE A 33 20.01 -8.23 2.84
CA PHE A 33 19.94 -9.33 3.81
C PHE A 33 18.76 -10.30 3.58
N LEU A 34 17.75 -9.91 2.80
CA LEU A 34 16.49 -10.67 2.68
C LEU A 34 16.23 -11.19 1.25
N GLY A 35 17.02 -10.73 0.27
CA GLY A 35 16.85 -11.05 -1.15
C GLY A 35 17.98 -11.90 -1.73
N GLY A 36 17.62 -13.03 -2.34
CA GLY A 36 18.54 -13.80 -3.19
C GLY A 36 18.90 -13.01 -4.46
N THR A 37 20.01 -13.35 -5.11
CA THR A 37 20.41 -12.69 -6.37
C THR A 37 19.40 -12.96 -7.48
N ILE A 38 19.20 -11.99 -8.37
CA ILE A 38 18.38 -12.18 -9.57
C ILE A 38 18.93 -13.37 -10.38
N ARG A 39 18.04 -14.23 -10.90
CA ARG A 39 18.43 -15.32 -11.80
C ARG A 39 19.05 -14.74 -13.08
N ILE A 40 20.35 -14.90 -13.20
CA ILE A 40 21.11 -14.58 -14.42
C ILE A 40 20.70 -15.59 -15.49
N LYS A 41 20.53 -15.12 -16.73
CA LYS A 41 20.26 -16.03 -17.84
C LYS A 41 21.46 -16.96 -18.06
N ASP A 42 21.20 -18.26 -18.08
CA ASP A 42 22.17 -19.25 -18.57
C ASP A 42 21.80 -19.63 -19.99
N VAL A 43 22.71 -19.38 -20.93
CA VAL A 43 22.53 -19.61 -22.38
C VAL A 43 22.27 -21.09 -22.69
N THR A 44 22.69 -21.99 -21.80
CA THR A 44 22.55 -23.45 -21.94
C THR A 44 21.17 -24.00 -21.59
N THR A 45 20.35 -23.27 -20.81
CA THR A 45 19.08 -23.80 -20.28
C THR A 45 17.86 -22.99 -20.76
N ASN A 46 18.06 -22.02 -21.65
CA ASN A 46 17.00 -21.17 -22.21
C ASN A 46 16.11 -20.56 -21.09
N ALA A 47 16.73 -20.26 -19.96
CA ALA A 47 16.04 -19.71 -18.80
C ALA A 47 15.80 -18.21 -19.03
N THR A 48 14.55 -17.78 -18.92
CA THR A 48 14.17 -16.36 -18.91
C THR A 48 14.75 -15.71 -17.65
N GLY A 49 15.95 -15.16 -17.80
CA GLY A 49 16.71 -14.49 -16.75
C GLY A 49 17.25 -13.15 -17.25
N CYS A 50 17.80 -12.39 -16.32
CA CYS A 50 18.37 -11.09 -16.64
C CYS A 50 19.76 -11.26 -17.28
N ASP A 51 20.01 -10.49 -18.35
CA ASP A 51 21.23 -10.56 -19.15
C ASP A 51 22.36 -9.74 -18.52
N ALA A 52 23.29 -10.41 -17.84
CA ALA A 52 24.44 -9.74 -17.24
C ALA A 52 25.40 -9.09 -18.26
N VAL A 53 25.33 -9.47 -19.55
CA VAL A 53 26.17 -8.88 -20.62
C VAL A 53 25.61 -7.55 -21.10
N VAL A 54 24.29 -7.38 -21.07
CA VAL A 54 23.60 -6.14 -21.47
C VAL A 54 23.37 -5.21 -20.28
N TYR A 55 23.19 -5.79 -19.09
CA TYR A 55 22.86 -5.06 -17.87
C TYR A 55 23.78 -5.47 -16.71
N GLU A 56 24.86 -4.73 -16.48
CA GLU A 56 25.83 -5.02 -15.41
C GLU A 56 25.22 -4.96 -14.00
N TRP A 57 24.20 -4.10 -13.81
CA TRP A 57 23.45 -3.99 -12.56
C TRP A 57 22.69 -5.27 -12.18
N CYS A 58 22.56 -6.21 -13.11
CA CYS A 58 21.94 -7.51 -12.89
C CYS A 58 22.73 -8.36 -11.88
N ALA A 59 24.06 -8.22 -11.84
CA ALA A 59 24.93 -8.97 -10.94
C ALA A 59 24.86 -8.45 -9.49
N THR A 60 24.51 -7.17 -9.31
CA THR A 60 24.50 -6.50 -8.01
C THR A 60 23.09 -6.31 -7.43
N SER A 61 22.04 -6.49 -8.23
CA SER A 61 20.66 -6.31 -7.76
C SER A 61 20.13 -7.54 -7.03
N HIS A 62 19.55 -7.30 -5.86
CA HIS A 62 18.87 -8.32 -5.07
C HIS A 62 17.41 -8.47 -5.52
N ALA A 63 16.95 -9.71 -5.61
CA ALA A 63 15.54 -10.03 -5.84
C ALA A 63 14.80 -10.09 -4.51
N VAL A 64 13.63 -9.47 -4.44
CA VAL A 64 12.72 -9.59 -3.28
C VAL A 64 12.21 -11.02 -3.20
N SER A 65 12.17 -11.60 -2.01
CA SER A 65 11.58 -12.93 -1.83
C SER A 65 10.07 -12.87 -2.09
N PRO A 66 9.53 -13.73 -2.99
CA PRO A 66 8.14 -13.62 -3.43
C PRO A 66 7.14 -13.86 -2.29
N ILE A 67 7.51 -14.70 -1.31
CA ILE A 67 6.66 -15.01 -0.15
C ILE A 67 6.48 -13.78 0.73
N VAL A 68 7.57 -13.06 1.04
CA VAL A 68 7.51 -11.86 1.88
C VAL A 68 6.74 -10.76 1.19
N TYR A 69 6.95 -10.60 -0.13
CA TYR A 69 6.21 -9.62 -0.92
C TYR A 69 4.70 -9.91 -0.94
N ILE A 70 4.28 -11.14 -1.20
CA ILE A 70 2.86 -11.51 -1.24
C ILE A 70 2.24 -11.39 0.16
N ALA A 71 2.93 -11.85 1.19
CA ALA A 71 2.44 -11.77 2.56
C ALA A 71 2.27 -10.32 3.05
N SER A 72 3.24 -9.46 2.78
CA SER A 72 3.17 -8.04 3.14
C SER A 72 2.09 -7.31 2.33
N MET A 73 1.91 -7.64 1.05
CA MET A 73 0.84 -7.10 0.23
C MET A 73 -0.53 -7.38 0.86
N VAL A 74 -0.83 -8.65 1.17
CA VAL A 74 -2.15 -9.04 1.69
C VAL A 74 -2.40 -8.44 3.07
N ALA A 75 -1.41 -8.54 3.97
CA ALA A 75 -1.57 -8.06 5.33
C ALA A 75 -1.65 -6.53 5.42
N VAL A 76 -0.79 -5.83 4.69
CA VAL A 76 -0.67 -4.37 4.84
C VAL A 76 -1.64 -3.64 3.93
N LEU A 77 -1.77 -4.00 2.64
CA LEU A 77 -2.74 -3.31 1.77
C LEU A 77 -4.18 -3.56 2.23
N GLY A 78 -4.52 -4.78 2.67
CA GLY A 78 -5.86 -5.07 3.16
C GLY A 78 -6.24 -4.23 4.39
N VAL A 79 -5.35 -4.16 5.38
CA VAL A 79 -5.61 -3.43 6.63
C VAL A 79 -5.45 -1.91 6.44
N ALA A 80 -4.45 -1.46 5.69
CA ALA A 80 -4.21 -0.04 5.49
C ALA A 80 -5.29 0.62 4.62
N ILE A 81 -5.74 -0.05 3.56
CA ILE A 81 -6.84 0.48 2.72
C ILE A 81 -8.12 0.61 3.53
N THR A 82 -8.49 -0.41 4.30
CA THR A 82 -9.71 -0.37 5.12
C THR A 82 -9.64 0.73 6.20
N LEU A 83 -8.50 0.89 6.88
CA LEU A 83 -8.29 1.97 7.85
C LEU A 83 -8.33 3.37 7.21
N ILE A 84 -7.71 3.55 6.04
CA ILE A 84 -7.74 4.84 5.33
C ILE A 84 -9.17 5.20 4.92
N THR A 85 -9.93 4.25 4.36
CA THR A 85 -11.32 4.52 3.94
C THR A 85 -12.19 4.97 5.12
N ILE A 86 -12.12 4.25 6.25
CA ILE A 86 -12.89 4.62 7.46
C ILE A 86 -12.47 5.99 8.01
N THR A 87 -11.16 6.26 8.06
CA THR A 87 -10.65 7.53 8.58
C THR A 87 -11.00 8.71 7.67
N ILE A 88 -11.00 8.50 6.36
CA ILE A 88 -11.42 9.51 5.37
C ILE A 88 -12.91 9.82 5.52
N ASP A 89 -13.78 8.81 5.62
CA ASP A 89 -15.23 9.02 5.78
C ASP A 89 -15.58 9.75 7.08
N THR A 90 -14.93 9.38 8.17
CA THR A 90 -15.10 10.05 9.47
C THR A 90 -14.55 11.47 9.46
N LEU A 91 -13.37 11.69 8.89
CA LEU A 91 -12.77 13.02 8.74
C LEU A 91 -13.66 13.94 7.89
N TYR A 92 -14.14 13.44 6.76
CA TYR A 92 -15.03 14.16 5.87
C TYR A 92 -16.37 14.52 6.52
N SER A 93 -16.91 13.64 7.36
CA SER A 93 -18.15 13.91 8.11
C SER A 93 -17.93 15.02 9.15
N LYS A 94 -16.73 15.09 9.73
CA LYS A 94 -16.36 16.12 10.70
C LYS A 94 -15.99 17.46 10.08
N ILE A 95 -15.38 17.47 8.90
CA ILE A 95 -15.01 18.69 8.18
C ILE A 95 -16.27 19.36 7.61
N LEU A 96 -17.18 18.60 7.00
CA LEU A 96 -18.37 19.18 6.37
C LEU A 96 -19.49 19.53 7.37
N GLY A 97 -19.54 18.90 8.55
CA GLY A 97 -20.64 19.11 9.50
C GLY A 97 -22.03 18.74 8.92
N ASN A 98 -23.09 19.02 9.68
CA ASN A 98 -24.49 18.60 9.45
C ASN A 98 -25.10 18.99 8.08
N ILE A 99 -24.40 19.75 7.24
CA ILE A 99 -25.04 20.48 6.15
C ILE A 99 -25.04 19.69 4.83
N GLU A 100 -24.11 18.75 4.58
CA GLU A 100 -24.09 18.02 3.28
C GLU A 100 -23.65 16.55 3.37
N GLN A 101 -24.37 15.73 4.15
CA GLN A 101 -24.23 14.27 4.06
C GLN A 101 -24.80 13.70 2.74
N VAL A 102 -25.83 14.33 2.17
CA VAL A 102 -26.52 13.86 0.96
C VAL A 102 -25.61 13.86 -0.28
N THR A 103 -24.74 14.86 -0.44
CA THR A 103 -23.86 15.01 -1.61
C THR A 103 -22.84 13.87 -1.73
N LYS A 104 -22.33 13.34 -0.61
CA LYS A 104 -21.38 12.20 -0.64
C LYS A 104 -22.04 10.88 -0.99
N TYR A 105 -23.20 10.58 -0.40
CA TYR A 105 -23.99 9.40 -0.76
C TYR A 105 -24.43 9.47 -2.23
N SER A 106 -24.78 10.66 -2.70
CA SER A 106 -25.20 10.85 -4.09
C SER A 106 -24.05 10.63 -5.08
N PHE A 107 -22.82 11.08 -4.79
CA PHE A 107 -21.68 10.83 -5.68
C PHE A 107 -21.23 9.36 -5.68
N PHE A 108 -21.24 8.70 -4.52
CA PHE A 108 -20.89 7.28 -4.40
C PHE A 108 -21.94 6.39 -5.10
N ALA A 109 -23.23 6.70 -4.95
CA ALA A 109 -24.30 6.01 -5.68
C ALA A 109 -24.16 6.18 -7.22
N GLN A 110 -23.76 7.37 -7.67
CA GLN A 110 -23.64 7.66 -9.10
C GLN A 110 -22.42 7.00 -9.76
N THR A 111 -21.34 6.77 -9.00
CA THR A 111 -20.16 6.01 -9.47
C THR A 111 -20.41 4.51 -9.53
N HIS A 112 -21.25 3.95 -8.65
CA HIS A 112 -21.67 2.55 -8.71
C HIS A 112 -22.69 2.26 -9.84
N LEU A 113 -23.57 3.22 -10.18
CA LEU A 113 -24.52 3.08 -11.29
C LEU A 113 -23.88 3.20 -12.68
N PHE A 114 -22.67 3.79 -12.81
CA PHE A 114 -21.97 3.93 -14.09
C PHE A 114 -21.11 2.71 -14.48
N ASN A 115 -21.08 1.66 -13.65
CA ASN A 115 -20.29 0.44 -13.86
C ASN A 115 -21.15 -0.82 -14.09
N THR A 116 -22.42 -0.64 -14.45
CA THR A 116 -23.37 -1.67 -14.92
C THR A 116 -24.13 -1.12 -16.11
#